data_AF-A0A9E7JXA1-F1
#
_entry.id   AF-A0A9E7JXA1-F1
#
_cell.length_a   1.000
_cell.length_b   1.000
_cell.length_c   1.000
_cell.angle_alpha   90.00
_cell.angle_beta   90.00
_cell.angle_gamma   90.00
#
_symmetry.space_group_name_H-M   'P 1'
#
loop_
_entity.id
_entity.type
_entity.pdbx_description
1 polymer ?
#
loop_
_entity_poly.entity_id
_entity_poly.type
_entity_poly.pdbx_seq_one_letter_code
_entity_poly.pdbx_strand_id
1 'polypeptide(L)'
;MPLIDLVEDDSVEVAKKVLQVALRGKEEKNIEIKLKSFSNQDSNSSIILVVNSCCSHDMKDNKVGVCFVGQDVTRQKLMMDKCTCIQSDYVAIVQNPSELIPPK
;
A
#
# COMPACT_ATOMS: atom_id res chain seq x y z
N MET A 1 14.49 -6.49 16.27
CA MET A 1 13.24 -6.70 15.50
C MET A 1 13.62 -6.80 14.03
N PRO A 2 13.46 -7.97 13.38
CA PRO A 2 13.56 -8.10 11.93
C PRO A 2 12.43 -7.34 11.21
N LEU A 3 12.71 -6.86 9.99
CA LEU A 3 11.74 -6.15 9.14
C LEU A 3 10.43 -6.93 8.95
N ILE A 4 10.51 -8.26 8.95
CA ILE A 4 9.38 -9.15 8.76
C ILE A 4 8.32 -9.05 9.87
N ASP A 5 8.71 -8.66 11.08
CA ASP A 5 7.79 -8.54 12.21
C ASP A 5 6.97 -7.24 12.12
N LEU A 6 7.46 -6.26 11.35
CA LEU A 6 6.85 -4.95 11.14
C LEU A 6 5.88 -4.95 9.95
N VAL A 7 6.06 -5.87 9.02
CA VAL A 7 5.27 -5.99 7.79
C VAL A 7 4.02 -6.82 8.05
N GLU A 8 2.89 -6.48 7.43
CA GLU A 8 1.68 -7.29 7.46
C GLU A 8 1.88 -8.63 6.74
N ASP A 9 1.19 -9.68 7.18
CA ASP A 9 1.44 -11.05 6.71
C ASP A 9 1.23 -11.21 5.19
N ASP A 10 0.30 -10.46 4.60
CA ASP A 10 0.02 -10.41 3.17
C ASP A 10 1.09 -9.64 2.36
N SER A 11 1.91 -8.82 3.02
CA SER A 11 3.01 -8.06 2.39
C SER A 11 4.40 -8.68 2.63
N VAL A 12 4.49 -9.73 3.45
CA VAL A 12 5.75 -10.43 3.80
C VAL A 12 6.49 -10.93 2.56
N GLU A 13 5.79 -11.60 1.65
CA GLU A 13 6.40 -12.19 0.45
C GLU A 13 6.94 -11.10 -0.48
N VAL A 14 6.18 -10.01 -0.63
CA VAL A 14 6.56 -8.83 -1.42
C VAL A 14 7.81 -8.19 -0.83
N ALA A 15 7.85 -7.92 0.48
CA ALA A 15 9.01 -7.33 1.15
C ALA A 15 10.27 -8.20 0.99
N LYS A 16 10.14 -9.53 1.10
CA LYS A 16 11.25 -10.47 0.86
C LYS A 16 11.74 -10.40 -0.59
N LYS A 17 10.83 -10.36 -1.55
CA LYS A 17 11.17 -10.28 -2.98
C LYS A 17 11.93 -8.97 -3.28
N VAL A 18 11.42 -7.84 -2.84
CA VAL A 18 12.06 -6.53 -3.04
C VAL A 18 13.47 -6.53 -2.43
N LEU A 19 13.63 -7.05 -1.21
CA LEU A 19 14.94 -7.18 -0.58
C LEU A 19 15.89 -8.07 -1.39
N GLN A 20 15.44 -9.21 -1.89
CA GLN A 20 16.27 -10.10 -2.72
C GLN A 20 16.71 -9.44 -4.04
N VAL A 21 15.81 -8.69 -4.68
CA VAL A 21 16.12 -7.97 -5.93
C VAL A 21 17.13 -6.85 -5.66
N ALA A 22 16.94 -6.09 -4.59
CA ALA A 22 17.87 -5.04 -4.19
C ALA A 22 19.26 -5.57 -3.83
N LEU A 23 19.37 -6.70 -3.11
CA LEU A 23 20.65 -7.36 -2.82
C LEU A 23 21.39 -7.81 -4.09
N ARG A 24 20.63 -8.19 -5.14
CA ARG A 24 21.21 -8.50 -6.46
C ARG A 24 21.71 -7.25 -7.19
N GLY A 25 21.47 -6.05 -6.66
CA GLY A 25 21.87 -4.78 -7.27
C GLY A 25 20.84 -4.23 -8.25
N LYS A 26 19.62 -4.76 -8.25
CA LYS A 26 18.53 -4.28 -9.10
C LYS A 26 17.64 -3.35 -8.29
N GLU A 27 17.27 -2.23 -8.88
CA GLU A 27 16.34 -1.28 -8.28
C GLU A 27 14.90 -1.72 -8.52
N GLU A 28 14.06 -1.61 -7.50
CA GLU A 28 12.60 -1.77 -7.62
C GLU A 28 11.95 -0.45 -7.23
N LYS A 29 10.91 -0.07 -7.97
CA LYS A 29 10.21 1.22 -7.77
C LYS A 29 8.72 1.01 -7.68
N ASN A 30 8.06 1.85 -6.89
CA ASN A 30 6.60 1.89 -6.71
C ASN A 30 6.01 0.56 -6.22
N ILE A 31 6.68 -0.12 -5.30
CA ILE A 31 6.17 -1.38 -4.74
C ILE A 31 5.31 -1.08 -3.51
N GLU A 32 4.11 -1.63 -3.44
CA GLU A 32 3.23 -1.47 -2.28
C GLU A 32 3.59 -2.49 -1.18
N ILE A 33 3.77 -2.01 0.05
CA ILE A 33 3.98 -2.83 1.24
C ILE A 33 3.12 -2.25 2.36
N LYS A 34 2.48 -3.13 3.14
CA LYS A 34 1.73 -2.75 4.33
C LYS A 34 2.53 -3.04 5.59
N LEU A 35 2.53 -2.09 6.52
CA LEU A 35 3.13 -2.24 7.85
C LEU A 35 2.04 -2.30 8.91
N LYS A 36 2.32 -3.05 9.97
CA LYS A 36 1.49 -3.10 11.17
C LYS A 36 1.52 -1.73 11.85
N SER A 37 0.35 -1.18 12.17
CA SER A 37 0.29 0.03 12.98
C SER A 37 0.47 -0.30 14.46
N PHE A 38 1.25 0.51 15.15
CA PHE A 38 1.42 0.45 16.60
C PHE A 38 0.45 1.36 17.36
N SER A 39 -0.52 2.00 16.68
CA SER A 39 -1.45 2.92 17.34
C SER A 39 -2.48 2.18 18.20
N ASN A 40 -2.60 2.63 19.45
CA ASN A 40 -3.39 2.00 20.51
C ASN A 40 -4.93 2.23 20.38
N GLN A 41 -5.40 2.79 19.27
CA GLN A 41 -6.79 3.26 19.10
C GLN A 41 -7.59 2.41 18.10
N ASP A 42 -6.94 1.78 17.12
CA ASP A 42 -7.58 0.88 16.16
C ASP A 42 -6.57 -0.17 15.72
N SER A 43 -6.58 -1.34 16.37
CA SER A 43 -5.63 -2.44 16.18
C SER A 43 -5.63 -3.06 14.76
N ASN A 44 -6.47 -2.56 13.85
CA ASN A 44 -6.66 -3.08 12.49
C ASN A 44 -6.32 -2.06 11.39
N SER A 45 -5.70 -0.92 11.72
CA SER A 45 -5.32 0.07 10.71
C SER A 45 -3.89 -0.19 10.20
N SER A 46 -3.71 -0.87 9.07
CA SER A 46 -2.37 -1.03 8.48
C SER A 46 -1.90 0.27 7.81
N ILE A 47 -0.61 0.56 7.88
CA ILE A 47 0.02 1.69 7.16
C ILE A 47 0.42 1.19 5.77
N ILE A 48 -0.09 1.83 4.73
CA ILE A 48 0.21 1.49 3.33
C ILE A 48 1.34 2.38 2.84
N LEU A 49 2.45 1.78 2.46
CA LEU A 49 3.60 2.47 1.88
C LEU A 49 3.83 2.06 0.44
N VAL A 50 4.19 3.04 -0.38
CA VAL A 50 4.84 2.82 -1.67
C VAL A 50 6.33 2.96 -1.46
N VAL A 51 7.09 1.89 -1.74
CA VAL A 51 8.52 1.82 -1.51
C VAL A 51 9.32 1.72 -2.81
N ASN A 52 10.47 2.38 -2.81
CA ASN A 52 11.55 2.17 -3.75
C ASN A 52 12.72 1.51 -3.03
N SER A 53 13.44 0.61 -3.70
CA SER A 53 14.64 -0.03 -3.16
C SER A 53 15.82 0.07 -4.12
N CYS A 54 17.01 0.27 -3.56
CA CYS A 54 18.26 0.24 -4.31
C CYS A 54 19.41 -0.34 -3.47
N CYS A 55 20.44 -0.84 -4.13
CA CYS A 55 21.65 -1.29 -3.45
C CYS A 55 22.54 -0.09 -3.11
N SER A 56 23.08 -0.07 -1.90
CA SER A 56 24.05 0.92 -1.45
C SER A 56 25.47 0.38 -1.64
N HIS A 57 26.38 1.24 -2.10
CA HIS A 57 27.77 0.89 -2.40
C HIS A 57 28.75 1.75 -1.58
N ASP A 58 29.89 1.17 -1.18
CA ASP A 58 31.04 1.88 -0.62
C ASP A 58 31.76 2.71 -1.69
N MET A 59 32.72 3.56 -1.30
CA MET A 59 33.61 4.33 -2.19
C MET A 59 34.41 3.45 -3.17
N LYS A 60 34.51 2.15 -2.89
CA LYS A 60 35.13 1.14 -3.76
C LYS A 60 34.12 0.38 -4.64
N ASP A 61 32.89 0.88 -4.75
CA ASP A 61 31.78 0.26 -5.49
C ASP A 61 31.36 -1.14 -4.99
N ASN A 62 31.72 -1.46 -3.75
CA ASN A 62 31.32 -2.72 -3.13
C ASN A 62 29.94 -2.58 -2.51
N LYS A 63 29.06 -3.58 -2.71
CA LYS A 63 27.72 -3.62 -2.10
C LYS A 63 27.83 -3.68 -0.58
N VAL A 64 27.34 -2.65 0.11
CA VAL A 64 27.38 -2.55 1.58
C VAL A 64 26.01 -2.72 2.22
N GLY A 65 24.92 -2.60 1.47
CA GLY A 65 23.57 -2.77 2.01
C GLY A 65 22.48 -2.46 1.00
N VAL A 66 21.25 -2.37 1.51
CA VAL A 66 20.06 -2.00 0.74
C VAL A 66 19.44 -0.76 1.38
N CYS A 67 19.07 0.21 0.54
CA CYS A 67 18.30 1.38 0.95
C CYS A 67 16.85 1.22 0.51
N PHE A 68 15.92 1.51 1.43
CA PHE A 68 14.49 1.58 1.15
C PHE A 68 14.01 3.00 1.39
N VAL A 69 13.27 3.55 0.44
CA VAL A 69 12.58 4.84 0.57
C VAL A 69 11.10 4.57 0.47
N GLY A 70 10.37 4.74 1.58
CA GLY A 70 8.93 4.54 1.65
C GLY A 70 8.17 5.85 1.76
N GLN A 71 7.13 6.00 0.95
CA GLN A 71 6.15 7.07 1.05
C GLN A 71 4.85 6.52 1.63
N ASP A 72 4.37 7.11 2.72
CA ASP A 72 3.07 6.78 3.29
C ASP A 72 1.95 7.31 2.37
N VAL A 73 1.13 6.39 1.86
CA VAL A 73 -0.03 6.66 1.01
C VAL A 73 -1.36 6.25 1.67
N THR A 74 -1.33 5.90 2.96
CA THR A 74 -2.48 5.38 3.71
C THR A 74 -3.69 6.31 3.61
N ARG A 75 -3.49 7.62 3.88
CA ARG A 75 -4.58 8.61 3.81
C ARG A 75 -5.15 8.77 2.41
N GLN A 76 -4.28 8.75 1.40
CA GLN A 76 -4.69 8.87 0.00
C GLN A 76 -5.54 7.65 -0.42
N LYS A 77 -5.14 6.45 0.00
CA LYS A 77 -5.87 5.20 -0.31
C LYS A 77 -7.23 5.14 0.40
N LEU A 78 -7.26 5.50 1.69
CA LEU A 78 -8.50 5.58 2.48
C LEU A 78 -9.51 6.59 1.92
N MET A 79 -9.03 7.67 1.29
CA MET A 79 -9.91 8.63 0.60
C MET A 79 -10.46 8.07 -0.72
N MET A 80 -9.69 7.25 -1.43
CA MET A 80 -10.12 6.64 -2.70
C MET A 80 -11.21 5.59 -2.49
N ASP A 81 -11.09 4.76 -1.45
CA ASP A 81 -12.10 3.74 -1.12
C ASP A 81 -13.46 4.37 -0.75
N LYS A 82 -13.45 5.54 -0.09
CA LYS A 82 -14.67 6.30 0.22
C LYS A 82 -15.35 6.84 -1.04
N CYS A 83 -14.58 7.23 -2.06
CA CYS A 83 -15.13 7.73 -3.31
C CYS A 83 -15.80 6.62 -4.13
N THR A 84 -15.29 5.37 -4.09
CA THR A 84 -15.97 4.23 -4.73
C THR A 84 -17.31 3.94 -4.07
N CYS A 85 -17.39 4.04 -2.74
CA CYS A 85 -18.64 3.86 -2.01
C CYS A 85 -19.70 4.91 -2.39
N ILE A 86 -19.31 6.19 -2.50
CA ILE A 86 -20.21 7.28 -2.94
C ILE A 86 -20.70 7.07 -4.37
N GLN A 87 -19.84 6.57 -5.27
CA GLN A 87 -20.23 6.31 -6.65
C GLN A 87 -21.23 5.15 -6.76
N SER A 88 -21.06 4.09 -5.97
CA SER A 88 -22.02 2.97 -5.89
C SER A 88 -23.38 3.39 -5.33
N ASP A 89 -23.40 4.18 -4.25
CA ASP A 89 -24.66 4.68 -3.66
C ASP A 89 -25.42 5.59 -4.63
N TYR A 90 -24.71 6.45 -5.36
CA TYR A 90 -25.34 7.30 -6.36
C TYR A 90 -25.96 6.48 -7.50
N VAL A 91 -25.28 5.46 -8.01
CA VAL A 91 -25.83 4.56 -9.04
C VAL A 91 -27.05 3.80 -8.50
N ALA A 92 -27.04 3.34 -7.25
CA ALA A 92 -28.18 2.66 -6.64
C ALA A 92 -29.42 3.57 -6.51
N ILE A 93 -29.22 4.86 -6.20
CA ILE A 93 -30.31 5.85 -6.09
C ILE A 93 -30.84 6.23 -7.48
N VAL A 94 -29.97 6.45 -8.46
CA VAL A 94 -30.37 6.85 -9.83
C VAL A 94 -30.96 5.67 -10.62
N GLN A 95 -30.52 4.45 -10.34
CA GLN A 95 -31.06 3.24 -10.97
C GLN A 95 -32.22 2.60 -10.20
N ASN A 96 -32.64 3.16 -9.06
CA ASN A 96 -33.90 2.76 -8.43
C ASN A 96 -35.06 3.17 -9.36
N PRO A 97 -35.73 2.22 -10.04
CA PRO A 97 -36.86 2.53 -10.88
C PRO A 97 -38.05 2.74 -9.95
N SER A 98 -38.18 3.95 -9.42
CA SER A 98 -39.44 4.35 -8.78
C SER A 98 -40.51 4.37 -9.87
N GLU A 99 -41.31 3.31 -9.94
CA GLU A 99 -42.62 3.31 -10.61
C GLU A 99 -43.60 4.22 -9.85
N LEU A 100 -43.34 5.53 -9.82
CA LEU A 100 -44.26 6.49 -9.19
C LEU A 100 -44.58 7.68 -10.10
N ILE A 101 -44.66 7.43 -11.40
CA ILE A 101 -45.41 8.32 -12.27
C ILE A 101 -46.35 7.45 -13.12
N PRO A 102 -47.64 7.37 -12.80
CA PRO A 102 -48.59 6.67 -13.65
C PRO A 102 -48.65 7.38 -15.01
N PRO A 103 -48.73 6.63 -16.13
CA PRO A 103 -48.84 7.25 -17.44
C PRO A 103 -50.12 8.06 -17.52
N LYS A 104 -50.00 9.30 -18.01
CA LYS A 104 -51.12 10.15 -18.41
C LYS A 104 -51.58 9.80 -19.82
#